data_AF-A0A1H1LA77-F1
#
_entry.id   AF-A0A1H1LA77-F1
#
_cell.length_a   1.000
_cell.length_b   1.000
_cell.length_c   1.000
_cell.angle_alpha   90.00
_cell.angle_beta   90.00
_cell.angle_gamma   90.00
#
_symmetry.space_group_name_H-M   'P 1'
#
loop_
_entity.id
_entity.type
_entity.pdbx_description
1 polymer ?
#
loop_
_entity_poly.entity_id
_entity_poly.type
_entity_poly.pdbx_seq_one_letter_code
_entity_poly.pdbx_strand_id
1 'polypeptide(L)' 'MTEILIILLFTLTIILWIWALIDIYKSHFKNGIFKIIWFIAVIIFPILGSMIYFQFKNKMTSRQRRKFEPNFRNQ' A
#
# COMPACT_ATOMS: atom_id res chain seq x y z
N MET A 1 -10.01 30.49 9.45
CA MET A 1 -10.60 29.17 9.78
C MET A 1 -10.51 28.20 8.60
N THR A 2 -10.91 28.61 7.39
CA THR A 2 -10.84 27.79 6.16
C THR A 2 -9.41 27.45 5.73
N GLU A 3 -8.47 28.39 5.80
CA GLU A 3 -7.06 28.16 5.44
C GLU A 3 -6.43 27.02 6.25
N ILE A 4 -6.69 26.99 7.56
CA ILE A 4 -6.18 25.96 8.48
C ILE A 4 -6.77 24.59 8.11
N LEU A 5 -8.05 24.55 7.77
CA LEU A 5 -8.72 23.31 7.33
C LEU A 5 -8.10 22.78 6.03
N ILE A 6 -7.84 23.65 5.06
CA ILE A 6 -7.25 23.27 3.76
C ILE A 6 -5.83 22.73 3.98
N ILE A 7 -5.02 23.41 4.79
CA ILE A 7 -3.65 22.96 5.11
C ILE A 7 -3.69 21.59 5.80
N LEU A 8 -4.56 21.40 6.79
CA LEU A 8 -4.71 20.13 7.49
C LEU A 8 -5.08 18.98 6.55
N LEU A 9 -6.08 19.19 5.67
CA LEU A 9 -6.50 18.18 4.69
C LEU A 9 -5.39 17.87 3.67
N PHE A 10 -4.65 18.90 3.26
CA PHE A 10 -3.53 18.73 2.34
C PHE A 10 -2.40 17.92 2.97
N THR A 11 -2.03 18.22 4.21
CA THR A 11 -1.02 17.46 4.96
C THR A 11 -1.43 16.01 5.17
N LEU A 12 -2.69 15.75 5.56
CA LEU A 12 -3.24 14.40 5.68
C LEU A 12 -3.17 13.63 4.36
N THR A 13 -3.49 14.29 3.25
CA THR A 13 -3.42 13.71 1.90
C THR A 13 -1.99 13.32 1.54
N ILE A 14 -1.02 14.18 1.80
CA ILE A 14 0.40 13.90 1.55
C ILE A 14 0.88 12.71 2.39
N ILE A 15 0.52 12.67 3.67
CA ILE A 15 0.89 11.57 4.57
C ILE A 15 0.34 10.24 4.05
N LEU A 16 -0.95 10.20 3.69
CA LEU A 16 -1.58 9.01 3.12
C LEU A 16 -0.92 8.59 1.79
N TRP A 17 -0.59 9.56 0.94
CA TRP A 17 0.02 9.32 -0.35
C TRP A 17 1.42 8.71 -0.23
N ILE A 18 2.28 9.30 0.60
CA ILE A 18 3.62 8.77 0.89
C ILE A 18 3.52 7.38 1.51
N TRP A 19 2.59 7.20 2.45
CA TRP A 19 2.40 5.90 3.09
C TRP A 19 2.00 4.81 2.10
N ALA A 20 1.10 5.12 1.16
CA ALA A 20 0.72 4.20 0.08
C ALA A 20 1.91 3.85 -0.83
N LEU A 21 2.76 4.81 -1.19
CA LEU A 21 3.96 4.56 -1.98
C LEU A 21 4.95 3.63 -1.25
N ILE A 22 5.17 3.85 0.04
CA ILE A 22 6.02 2.99 0.87
C ILE A 22 5.42 1.58 0.99
N ASP A 23 4.10 1.47 1.17
CA ASP A 23 3.41 0.17 1.24
C ASP A 23 3.51 -0.59 -0.09
N ILE A 24 3.40 0.09 -1.23
CA ILE A 24 3.64 -0.51 -2.56
C ILE A 24 5.09 -0.96 -2.69
N TYR A 25 6.06 -0.12 -2.32
CA TYR A 25 7.48 -0.46 -2.44
C TYR A 25 7.84 -1.69 -1.59
N LYS A 26 7.36 -1.74 -0.34
CA LYS A 26 7.63 -2.83 0.61
C LYS A 26 6.82 -4.10 0.32
N SER A 27 5.66 -3.98 -0.32
CA SER A 27 4.81 -5.13 -0.64
C SER A 27 5.45 -6.05 -1.67
N HIS A 28 5.46 -7.35 -1.38
CA HIS A 28 5.80 -8.39 -2.33
C HIS A 28 4.57 -8.74 -3.17
N PHE A 29 4.48 -8.16 -4.36
CA PHE A 29 3.45 -8.51 -5.33
C PHE A 29 3.77 -9.84 -6.00
N LYS A 30 2.74 -10.63 -6.31
CA LYS A 30 2.90 -11.89 -7.03
C LYS A 30 3.47 -11.69 -8.44
N ASN A 31 3.04 -10.62 -9.12
CA ASN A 31 3.61 -10.18 -10.39
C ASN A 31 4.23 -8.79 -10.25
N GLY A 32 5.45 -8.63 -10.75
CA GLY A 32 6.14 -7.34 -10.80
C GLY A 32 5.41 -6.27 -11.62
N ILE A 33 4.70 -6.68 -12.69
CA ILE A 33 3.92 -5.76 -13.54
C ILE A 33 2.81 -5.07 -12.73
N PHE A 34 2.08 -5.80 -11.88
CA PHE A 34 1.02 -5.20 -11.05
C PHE A 34 1.59 -4.19 -10.05
N LYS A 35 2.79 -4.42 -9.52
CA LYS A 35 3.48 -3.46 -8.64
C LYS A 35 3.69 -2.12 -9.36
N ILE A 36 4.15 -2.16 -10.62
CA ILE A 36 4.42 -0.96 -11.41
C ILE A 36 3.12 -0.24 -11.78
N ILE A 37 2.08 -0.97 -12.20
CA ILE A 37 0.76 -0.38 -12.53
C ILE A 37 0.20 0.37 -11.33
N TRP A 38 0.24 -0.24 -10.13
CA TRP A 38 -0.23 0.42 -8.91
C TRP A 38 0.60 1.61 -8.49
N PHE A 39 1.92 1.54 -8.67
CA PHE A 39 2.81 2.65 -8.40
C PHE A 39 2.47 3.86 -9.28
N ILE A 40 2.30 3.64 -10.59
CA ILE A 40 1.91 4.69 -11.54
C ILE A 40 0.51 5.24 -11.21
N ALA A 41 -0.46 4.36 -10.91
CA ALA A 41 -1.82 4.78 -10.58
C ALA A 41 -1.88 5.66 -9.32
N VAL A 42 -1.13 5.32 -8.27
CA VAL A 42 -1.04 6.14 -7.04
C VAL A 42 -0.34 7.47 -7.30
N ILE A 43 0.66 7.53 -8.19
CA ILE A 43 1.33 8.78 -8.55
C ILE A 43 0.39 9.74 -9.29
N ILE A 44 -0.35 9.24 -10.29
CA ILE A 44 -1.27 10.07 -11.08
C ILE A 44 -2.48 10.49 -10.24
N PHE A 45 -2.97 9.61 -9.38
CA PHE A 45 -4.14 9.85 -8.53
C PHE A 45 -3.79 9.65 -7.06
N PRO A 46 -3.30 10.67 -6.34
CA PRO A 46 -2.83 10.52 -4.96
C PRO A 46 -3.92 10.05 -3.99
N ILE A 47 -5.13 10.62 -4.09
CA ILE A 47 -6.27 10.25 -3.23
C ILE A 47 -6.96 8.99 -3.75
N LEU A 48 -7.44 9.02 -4.99
CA LEU A 48 -8.21 7.90 -5.55
C LEU A 48 -7.34 6.65 -5.74
N GLY A 49 -6.12 6.80 -6.24
CA GLY A 49 -5.19 5.71 -6.44
C GLY A 49 -4.78 5.05 -5.12
N SER A 50 -4.49 5.82 -4.07
CA SER A 50 -4.20 5.23 -2.75
C SER A 50 -5.41 4.52 -2.14
N MET A 51 -6.61 5.08 -2.30
CA MET A 51 -7.85 4.48 -1.78
C MET A 51 -8.18 3.15 -2.48
N ILE A 52 -8.11 3.10 -3.81
CA ILE A 52 -8.35 1.86 -4.57
C ILE A 52 -7.20 0.87 -4.30
N TYR A 53 -5.96 1.34 -4.14
CA TYR A 53 -4.82 0.49 -3.79
C TYR A 53 -5.07 -0.28 -2.49
N PHE A 54 -5.43 0.43 -1.41
CA PHE A 54 -5.67 -0.21 -0.11
C PHE A 54 -6.81 -1.25 -0.16
N GLN A 55 -7.86 -0.99 -0.95
CA GLN A 55 -8.95 -1.96 -1.12
C GLN A 55 -8.49 -3.23 -1.84
N PHE A 56 -7.70 -3.08 -2.91
CA PHE A 56 -7.33 -4.20 -3.77
C PHE A 56 -6.00 -4.89 -3.41
N LYS A 57 -5.17 -4.29 -2.54
CA LYS A 57 -3.86 -4.86 -2.17
C LYS A 57 -3.97 -6.30 -1.69
N ASN A 58 -5.06 -6.63 -0.98
CA ASN A 58 -5.29 -7.96 -0.43
C ASN A 58 -5.43 -9.05 -1.50
N LYS A 59 -5.89 -8.70 -2.70
CA LYS A 59 -6.03 -9.65 -3.82
C LYS A 59 -4.71 -9.84 -4.59
N MET A 60 -3.87 -8.80 -4.64
CA MET A 60 -2.69 -8.75 -5.53
C MET A 60 -1.37 -9.03 -4.84
N THR A 61 -1.25 -8.67 -3.56
CA THR A 61 -0.08 -9.01 -2.75
C THR A 61 -0.21 -10.46 -2.32
N SER A 62 0.86 -11.26 -2.46
CA SER A 62 0.95 -12.50 -1.70
C SER A 62 1.12 -12.10 -0.24
N ARG A 63 0.00 -11.99 0.49
CA ARG A 63 0.08 -12.11 1.94
C ARG A 63 0.69 -13.48 2.16
N GLN A 64 1.99 -13.52 2.43
CA GLN A 64 2.60 -14.68 3.05
C GLN A 64 1.83 -14.85 4.35
N ARG A 65 0.78 -15.68 4.34
CA ARG A 65 0.27 -16.25 5.57
C ARG A 65 1.49 -16.89 6.15
N ARG A 66 2.01 -16.34 7.26
CA ARG A 66 3.16 -16.91 7.96
C ARG A 66 2.81 -18.37 8.16
N LYS A 67 3.38 -19.25 7.33
CA LYS A 67 3.18 -20.68 7.47
C LYS A 67 4.02 -21.01 8.69
N PHE A 68 3.34 -21.28 9.79
CA PHE A 68 4.01 -21.83 10.95
C PHE A 68 4.37 -23.26 10.57
N GLU A 69 5.61 -23.44 10.12
CA GLU A 69 6.22 -24.75 9.82
C GLU A 69 7.23 -25.06 10.94
N PRO A 70 6.77 -25.39 12.16
CA PRO A 70 7.65 -25.76 13.24
C PRO A 70 8.32 -27.10 12.90
N ASN A 71 9.65 -27.13 12.95
CA ASN A 71 10.40 -28.36 12.85
C ASN A 71 10.47 -29.00 14.24
N PHE A 72 9.45 -29.79 14.58
CA PHE A 72 9.48 -30.66 15.76
C PHE A 72 10.30 -31.91 15.44
N ARG A 73 11.62 -31.76 15.34
CA ARG A 73 12.53 -32.90 15.24
C ARG A 73 12.67 -33.51 16.62
N ASN A 74 11.93 -34.59 16.87
CA ASN A 74 12.02 -35.35 18.11
C ASN A 74 13.20 -36.33 17.98
N GLN A 75 14.21 -36.15 18.85
CA GLN A 75 15.30 -37.10 19.08
C GLN A 75 14.94 -38.00 20.25
#